data_AF-A0A8V5GEQ4-F1
#
_entry.id   AF-A0A8V5GEQ4-F1
#
_cell.length_a   1.000
_cell.length_b   1.000
_cell.length_c   1.000
_cell.angle_alpha   90.00
_cell.angle_beta   90.00
_cell.angle_gamma   90.00
#
_symmetry.space_group_name_H-M   'P 1'
#
loop_
_entity.id
_entity.type
_entity.pdbx_description
1 polymer ?
#
loop_
_entity_poly.entity_id
_entity_poly.type
_entity_poly.pdbx_seq_one_letter_code
_entity_poly.pdbx_strand_id
1 'polypeptide(L)'
;MLPEAATAMGIVCGGPLFRVLVLQSAWALVGGQVRYSVPEEAKAGTVVGRLAQDLGLEAGEPEARRLRLVSQGRRASVEVSGASGALVVSSRLDREELCGKSVPCSLRLEVLVERPLRVFHVELEVTDINDNAPVFPSVRKNLSIAE
;
A
#
# COMPACT_ATOMS: atom_id res chain seq x y z
N MET A 1 39.42 -26.53 -43.65
CA MET A 1 38.71 -26.07 -44.86
C MET A 1 37.73 -27.14 -45.29
N LEU A 2 36.45 -26.92 -45.01
CA LEU A 2 35.19 -27.56 -45.48
C LEU A 2 34.07 -27.17 -44.48
N PRO A 3 32.78 -27.18 -44.84
CA PRO A 3 31.90 -26.01 -44.83
C PRO A 3 30.69 -26.11 -43.87
N GLU A 4 29.82 -25.10 -43.96
CA GLU A 4 28.53 -24.88 -43.29
C GLU A 4 27.63 -26.12 -43.07
N ALA A 5 26.93 -26.14 -41.92
CA ALA A 5 25.46 -26.16 -41.82
C ALA A 5 25.04 -26.55 -40.40
N ALA A 6 24.41 -25.63 -39.67
CA ALA A 6 23.58 -25.96 -38.50
C ALA A 6 22.26 -25.18 -38.60
N THR A 7 21.37 -25.79 -39.39
CA THR A 7 19.91 -25.80 -39.33
C THR A 7 19.24 -24.82 -38.36
N ALA A 8 18.47 -23.90 -38.95
CA ALA A 8 17.44 -23.11 -38.28
C ALA A 8 16.47 -24.01 -37.49
N MET A 9 16.41 -23.83 -36.18
CA MET A 9 15.39 -24.43 -35.34
C MET A 9 14.19 -23.48 -35.33
N GLY A 10 13.24 -23.74 -36.24
CA GLY A 10 12.00 -22.99 -36.35
C GLY A 10 11.20 -23.05 -35.05
N ILE A 11 11.00 -21.89 -34.43
CA ILE A 11 10.10 -21.73 -33.28
C ILE A 11 8.67 -21.89 -33.80
N VAL A 12 8.03 -23.04 -33.54
CA VAL A 12 6.61 -23.25 -33.82
C VAL A 12 5.79 -22.49 -32.79
N CYS A 13 5.41 -21.26 -33.15
CA CYS A 13 4.74 -20.30 -32.28
C CYS A 13 3.21 -20.52 -32.20
N GLY A 14 2.73 -21.75 -31.91
CA GLY A 14 1.30 -22.06 -32.04
C GLY A 14 0.71 -23.23 -31.24
N GLY A 15 1.48 -23.91 -30.37
CA GLY A 15 0.96 -25.05 -29.59
C GLY A 15 0.15 -24.65 -28.34
N PRO A 16 -0.78 -25.49 -27.84
CA PRO A 16 -1.51 -25.24 -26.60
C PRO A 16 -0.56 -25.07 -25.40
N LEU A 17 0.60 -25.75 -25.43
CA LEU A 17 1.66 -25.62 -24.44
C LEU A 17 2.26 -24.20 -24.40
N PHE A 18 2.42 -23.56 -25.56
CA PHE A 18 2.94 -22.19 -25.68
C PHE A 18 1.91 -21.18 -25.14
N ARG A 19 0.61 -21.40 -25.42
CA ARG A 19 -0.47 -20.61 -24.82
C ARG A 19 -0.49 -20.73 -23.29
N VAL A 20 -0.32 -21.93 -22.75
CA VAL A 20 -0.23 -22.16 -21.30
C VAL A 20 1.00 -21.46 -20.71
N LEU A 21 2.17 -21.53 -21.37
CA LEU A 21 3.38 -20.83 -20.91
C LEU A 21 3.22 -19.30 -20.92
N VAL A 22 2.58 -18.75 -21.96
CA VAL A 22 2.31 -17.31 -22.07
C VAL A 22 1.30 -16.86 -21.00
N LEU A 23 0.27 -17.65 -20.71
CA LEU A 23 -0.68 -17.38 -19.62
C LEU A 23 -0.01 -17.42 -18.23
N GLN A 24 0.88 -18.39 -17.98
CA GLN A 24 1.60 -18.49 -16.71
C GLN A 24 2.58 -17.33 -16.49
N SER A 25 3.29 -16.91 -17.54
CA SER A 25 4.19 -15.75 -17.46
C SER A 25 3.45 -14.42 -17.34
N ALA A 26 2.27 -14.28 -17.93
CA ALA A 26 1.43 -13.09 -17.77
C ALA A 26 0.96 -12.89 -16.32
N TRP A 27 0.71 -13.97 -15.56
CA TRP A 27 0.33 -13.88 -14.15
C TRP A 27 1.46 -13.36 -13.26
N ALA A 28 2.71 -13.67 -13.60
CA ALA A 28 3.90 -13.25 -12.85
C ALA A 28 4.21 -11.74 -12.99
N LEU A 29 3.59 -11.04 -13.94
CA LEU A 29 3.82 -9.60 -14.17
C LEU A 29 2.89 -8.70 -13.35
N VAL A 30 1.92 -9.26 -12.62
CA VAL A 30 1.10 -8.49 -11.68
C VAL A 30 1.86 -8.36 -10.36
N GLY A 31 2.82 -7.44 -10.33
CA GLY A 31 3.39 -6.93 -9.07
C GLY A 31 2.35 -6.08 -8.36
N GLY A 32 1.74 -6.61 -7.31
CA GLY A 32 0.74 -5.89 -6.52
C GLY A 32 1.37 -4.73 -5.75
N GLN A 33 0.77 -3.55 -5.84
CA GLN A 33 1.06 -2.45 -4.91
C GLN A 33 0.42 -2.81 -3.55
N VAL A 34 1.19 -2.73 -2.46
CA VAL A 34 0.68 -3.06 -1.11
C VAL A 34 -0.30 -1.98 -0.67
N ARG A 35 -1.51 -2.41 -0.30
CA ARG A 35 -2.58 -1.53 0.17
C ARG A 35 -3.06 -1.96 1.54
N TYR A 36 -3.19 -1.00 2.44
CA TYR A 36 -3.81 -1.20 3.75
C TYR A 36 -4.88 -0.16 4.00
N SER A 37 -5.78 -0.48 4.92
CA SER A 37 -6.82 0.41 5.41
C SER A 37 -6.76 0.49 6.93
N VAL A 38 -6.91 1.68 7.50
CA VAL A 38 -6.93 1.90 8.94
C VAL A 38 -7.99 2.95 9.30
N PRO A 39 -8.78 2.76 10.37
CA PRO A 39 -9.68 3.80 10.86
C PRO A 39 -8.91 4.96 11.47
N GLU A 40 -9.44 6.18 11.35
CA GLU A 40 -8.80 7.37 11.94
C GLU A 40 -8.63 7.27 13.47
N GLU A 41 -9.61 6.69 14.19
CA GLU A 41 -9.52 6.49 15.64
C GLU A 41 -8.71 5.26 16.06
N ALA A 42 -7.78 4.82 15.21
CA ALA A 42 -6.80 3.82 15.61
C ALA A 42 -5.87 4.37 16.70
N LYS A 43 -5.66 3.57 17.75
CA LYS A 43 -4.78 3.91 18.86
C LYS A 43 -3.31 3.79 18.42
N ALA A 44 -2.44 4.57 19.06
CA ALA A 44 -1.00 4.37 18.92
C ALA A 44 -0.62 2.93 19.32
N GLY A 45 0.25 2.30 18.53
CA GLY A 45 0.63 0.90 18.64
C GLY A 45 -0.30 -0.07 17.91
N THR A 46 -1.41 0.37 17.33
CA THR A 46 -2.25 -0.50 16.50
C THR A 46 -1.46 -0.97 15.27
N VAL A 47 -1.47 -2.29 15.04
CA VAL A 47 -0.86 -2.90 13.86
C VAL A 47 -1.80 -2.73 12.67
N VAL A 48 -1.32 -2.03 11.64
CA VAL A 48 -2.05 -1.81 10.38
C VAL A 48 -1.91 -3.02 9.46
N GLY A 49 -0.69 -3.54 9.32
CA GLY A 49 -0.40 -4.62 8.39
C GLY A 49 0.99 -5.23 8.55
N ARG A 50 1.16 -6.45 8.05
CA ARG A 50 2.42 -7.23 8.15
C ARG A 50 3.32 -6.95 6.95
N LEU A 51 3.84 -5.73 6.90
CA LEU A 51 4.58 -5.21 5.75
C LEU A 51 5.75 -6.10 5.32
N ALA A 52 6.56 -6.63 6.24
CA ALA A 52 7.62 -7.56 5.89
C ALA A 52 7.11 -8.80 5.12
N GLN A 53 6.05 -9.45 5.61
CA GLN A 53 5.48 -10.65 4.98
C GLN A 53 4.89 -10.34 3.61
N ASP A 54 4.19 -9.21 3.47
CA ASP A 54 3.56 -8.81 2.22
C ASP A 54 4.59 -8.37 1.16
N LEU A 55 5.80 -7.98 1.59
CA LEU A 55 6.95 -7.71 0.71
C LEU A 55 7.79 -8.96 0.42
N GLY A 56 7.39 -10.14 0.93
CA GLY A 56 8.12 -11.39 0.78
C GLY A 56 9.43 -11.46 1.58
N LEU A 57 9.52 -10.70 2.68
CA LEU A 57 10.60 -10.77 3.66
C LEU A 57 10.16 -11.65 4.83
N GLU A 58 10.95 -12.66 5.17
CA GLU A 58 10.61 -13.57 6.26
C GLU A 58 10.74 -12.88 7.62
N ALA A 59 9.81 -13.18 8.54
CA ALA A 59 9.79 -12.57 9.86
C ALA A 59 11.03 -13.00 10.66
N GLY A 60 11.94 -12.04 10.92
CA GLY A 60 13.20 -12.30 11.62
C GLY A 60 14.43 -12.19 10.73
N GLU A 61 14.27 -12.08 9.41
CA GLU A 61 15.37 -11.77 8.50
C GLU A 61 16.02 -10.40 8.81
N PRO A 62 17.32 -10.26 8.56
CA PRO A 62 18.01 -8.99 8.74
C PRO A 62 17.45 -7.90 7.83
N GLU A 63 16.88 -8.22 6.66
CA GLU A 63 16.19 -7.24 5.80
C GLU A 63 14.90 -6.71 6.42
N ALA A 64 14.07 -7.59 7.01
CA ALA A 64 12.80 -7.20 7.62
C ALA A 64 13.01 -6.18 8.75
N ARG A 65 14.10 -6.32 9.52
CA ARG A 65 14.49 -5.40 10.60
C ARG A 65 15.06 -4.07 10.09
N ARG A 66 15.37 -3.97 8.80
CA ARG A 66 15.94 -2.78 8.15
C ARG A 66 14.90 -2.01 7.33
N LEU A 67 13.63 -2.41 7.39
CA LEU A 67 12.55 -1.63 6.81
C LEU A 67 12.47 -0.28 7.52
N ARG A 68 12.49 0.81 6.75
CA ARG A 68 12.31 2.17 7.28
C ARG A 68 11.31 2.92 6.42
N LEU A 69 10.44 3.66 7.09
CA LEU A 69 9.53 4.57 6.42
C LEU A 69 10.27 5.87 6.08
N VAL A 70 10.15 6.33 4.84
CA VAL A 70 10.65 7.63 4.39
C VAL A 70 9.52 8.64 4.54
N SER A 71 9.64 9.54 5.51
CA SER A 71 8.68 10.63 5.70
C SER A 71 9.10 11.83 4.85
N GLN A 72 8.37 12.10 3.77
CA GLN A 72 8.46 13.36 3.04
C GLN A 72 7.47 14.38 3.62
N GLY A 73 7.94 15.17 4.59
CA GLY A 73 7.33 16.47 4.92
C GLY A 73 6.07 16.49 5.81
N ARG A 74 5.43 15.35 6.08
CA ARG A 74 4.39 15.22 7.12
C ARG A 74 4.76 14.10 8.07
N ARG A 75 4.59 14.31 9.37
CA ARG A 75 4.67 13.22 10.36
C ARG A 75 3.67 12.17 9.91
N ALA A 76 4.15 11.13 9.25
CA ALA A 76 3.30 10.01 8.95
C ALA A 76 2.88 9.49 10.33
N SER A 77 1.60 9.54 10.68
CA SER A 77 1.06 9.02 11.95
C SER A 77 1.18 7.49 12.04
N VAL A 78 2.10 6.93 11.27
CA VAL A 78 2.43 5.53 11.10
C VAL A 78 3.95 5.40 10.98
N GLU A 79 4.47 4.29 11.47
CA GLU A 79 5.88 3.92 11.42
C GLU A 79 6.03 2.43 11.14
N VAL A 80 7.25 1.97 10.83
CA VAL A 80 7.54 0.55 10.70
C VAL A 80 8.24 0.07 11.96
N SER A 81 7.70 -0.96 12.60
CA SER A 81 8.32 -1.59 13.76
C SER A 81 9.60 -2.33 13.37
N GLY A 82 10.75 -1.93 13.91
CA GLY A 82 12.02 -2.60 13.64
C GLY A 82 12.10 -4.04 14.19
N ALA A 83 11.23 -4.42 15.13
CA ALA A 83 11.20 -5.76 15.71
C ALA A 83 10.43 -6.77 14.84
N SER A 84 9.27 -6.36 14.31
CA SER A 84 8.37 -7.25 13.55
C SER A 84 8.33 -6.95 12.05
N GLY A 85 8.85 -5.81 11.61
CA GLY A 85 8.70 -5.32 10.24
C GLY A 85 7.25 -4.99 9.86
N ALA A 86 6.38 -4.75 10.86
CA ALA A 86 4.98 -4.41 10.65
C ALA A 86 4.78 -2.89 10.57
N LEU A 87 3.78 -2.46 9.78
CA LEU A 87 3.32 -1.07 9.77
C LEU A 87 2.41 -0.84 10.98
N VAL A 88 2.74 0.14 11.81
CA VAL A 88 2.06 0.43 13.07
C VAL A 88 1.70 1.91 13.15
N VAL A 89 0.59 2.22 13.82
CA VAL A 89 0.16 3.60 14.10
C VAL A 89 1.06 4.19 15.19
N SER A 90 1.72 5.32 14.91
CA SER A 90 2.59 6.00 15.88
C SER A 90 1.83 7.02 16.73
N SER A 91 0.82 7.67 16.16
CA SER A 91 -0.02 8.69 16.79
C SER A 91 -1.44 8.62 16.23
N ARG A 92 -2.40 9.23 16.92
CA ARG A 92 -3.79 9.33 16.45
C ARG A 92 -3.82 9.83 15.00
N LEU A 93 -4.61 9.17 14.16
CA LEU A 93 -4.84 9.59 12.79
C LEU A 93 -6.01 10.58 12.81
N ASP A 94 -5.84 11.71 12.15
CA ASP A 94 -6.87 12.73 12.02
C ASP A 94 -7.07 12.95 10.52
N ARG A 95 -8.23 12.51 9.99
CA ARG A 95 -8.46 12.52 8.54
C ARG A 95 -8.49 13.95 8.00
N GLU A 96 -8.98 14.91 8.79
CA GLU A 96 -9.04 16.32 8.47
C GLU A 96 -7.63 16.93 8.38
N GLU A 97 -6.72 16.57 9.28
CA GLU A 97 -5.33 17.03 9.23
C GLU A 97 -4.57 16.42 8.04
N LEU A 98 -4.80 15.13 7.78
CA LEU A 98 -4.08 14.36 6.75
C LEU A 98 -4.54 14.69 5.33
N CYS A 99 -5.85 14.67 5.11
CA CYS A 99 -6.48 14.70 3.79
C CYS A 99 -7.50 15.85 3.64
N GLY A 100 -7.83 16.56 4.72
CA GLY A 100 -8.89 17.56 4.71
C GLY A 100 -10.24 16.93 4.38
N LYS A 101 -10.80 17.30 3.22
CA LYS A 101 -12.12 16.83 2.76
C LYS A 101 -12.04 15.92 1.53
N SER A 102 -10.85 15.44 1.16
CA SER A 102 -10.70 14.59 -0.01
C SER A 102 -11.24 13.18 0.25
N VAL A 103 -12.01 12.65 -0.69
CA VAL A 103 -12.50 11.27 -0.67
C VAL A 103 -12.08 10.57 -1.96
N PRO A 104 -11.34 9.44 -1.90
CA PRO A 104 -10.84 8.76 -0.70
C PRO A 104 -9.64 9.47 -0.04
N CYS A 105 -9.40 9.23 1.25
CA CYS A 105 -8.20 9.68 1.95
C CYS A 105 -7.10 8.61 1.88
N SER A 106 -6.20 8.76 0.90
CA SER A 106 -5.10 7.81 0.65
C SER A 106 -3.73 8.47 0.87
N LEU A 107 -2.94 7.91 1.78
CA LEU A 107 -1.55 8.30 2.02
C LEU A 107 -0.62 7.42 1.19
N ARG A 108 0.29 8.07 0.45
CA ARG A 108 1.37 7.38 -0.28
C ARG A 108 2.61 7.34 0.60
N LEU A 109 3.03 6.13 0.94
CA LEU A 109 4.16 5.85 1.81
C LEU A 109 5.30 5.25 0.99
N GLU A 110 6.52 5.68 1.27
CA GLU A 110 7.74 5.11 0.69
C GLU A 110 8.48 4.35 1.78
N VAL A 111 8.72 3.06 1.55
CA VAL A 111 9.43 2.19 2.49
C VAL A 111 10.72 1.72 1.86
N LEU A 112 11.83 1.95 2.55
CA LEU A 112 13.15 1.51 2.10
C LEU A 112 13.63 0.29 2.87
N VAL A 113 14.40 -0.55 2.19
CA VAL A 113 15.25 -1.60 2.77
C VAL A 113 16.69 -1.26 2.40
N GLU A 114 17.63 -1.25 3.35
CA GLU A 114 18.99 -0.74 3.10
C GLU A 114 19.93 -1.69 2.35
N ARG A 115 19.79 -3.01 2.53
CA ARG A 115 20.72 -4.02 2.00
C ARG A 115 19.97 -5.25 1.48
N PRO A 116 19.82 -5.42 0.15
CA PRO A 116 20.10 -4.44 -0.92
C PRO A 116 19.13 -3.25 -0.85
N LEU A 117 19.57 -2.08 -1.34
CA LEU A 117 18.73 -0.88 -1.37
C LEU A 117 17.51 -1.12 -2.29
N ARG A 118 16.32 -1.16 -1.69
CA ARG A 118 15.04 -1.29 -2.41
C ARG A 118 14.04 -0.29 -1.85
N VAL A 119 13.20 0.25 -2.73
CA VAL A 119 12.12 1.18 -2.37
C VAL A 119 10.79 0.54 -2.77
N PHE A 120 9.87 0.51 -1.82
CA PHE A 120 8.51 0.02 -2.00
C PHE A 120 7.52 1.16 -1.79
N HIS A 121 6.52 1.21 -2.67
CA HIS A 121 5.42 2.15 -2.55
C HIS A 121 4.23 1.45 -1.90
N VAL A 122 3.83 1.94 -0.73
CA VAL A 122 2.70 1.42 0.05
C VAL A 122 1.62 2.48 0.05
N GLU A 123 0.38 2.07 -0.18
CA GLU A 123 -0.78 2.96 -0.12
C GLU A 123 -1.58 2.64 1.15
N LEU A 124 -1.81 3.66 1.97
CA LEU A 124 -2.56 3.55 3.21
C LEU A 124 -3.83 4.38 3.10
N GLU A 125 -4.97 3.72 3.09
CA GLU A 125 -6.28 4.36 3.15
C GLU A 125 -6.67 4.62 4.61
N VAL A 126 -7.00 5.88 4.93
CA VAL A 126 -7.58 6.23 6.23
C VAL A 126 -9.09 6.29 6.08
N THR A 127 -9.78 5.35 6.73
CA THR A 127 -11.24 5.27 6.68
C THR A 127 -11.84 6.16 7.75
N ASP A 128 -12.80 6.98 7.32
CA ASP A 128 -13.62 7.85 8.18
C ASP A 128 -14.49 7.00 9.11
N ILE A 129 -14.51 7.36 10.40
CA ILE A 129 -15.52 6.91 11.34
C ILE A 129 -16.49 8.07 11.51
N ASN A 130 -17.81 7.78 11.48
CA ASN A 130 -18.82 8.81 11.71
C ASN A 130 -18.90 9.19 13.21
N ASP A 131 -17.84 9.80 13.73
CA ASP A 131 -17.71 10.34 15.08
C ASP A 131 -18.14 11.82 15.17
N ASN A 132 -18.28 12.48 14.01
CA ASN A 132 -18.65 13.88 13.88
C ASN A 132 -20.15 14.06 13.62
N ALA A 133 -20.92 14.34 14.66
CA ALA A 133 -22.34 14.67 14.53
C ALA A 133 -22.54 16.07 13.90
N PRO A 134 -23.54 16.25 13.02
CA PRO A 134 -23.80 17.55 12.40
C PRO A 134 -24.20 18.59 13.46
N VAL A 135 -23.53 19.75 13.43
CA VAL A 135 -23.85 20.89 14.31
C VAL A 135 -24.61 21.94 13.51
N PHE A 136 -25.86 22.20 13.91
CA PHE A 136 -26.66 23.26 13.30
C PHE A 136 -26.29 24.63 13.90
N PRO A 137 -26.27 25.71 13.09
CA PRO A 137 -25.98 27.06 13.59
C PRO A 137 -26.96 27.57 14.66
N SER A 138 -28.15 26.97 14.75
CA SER A 138 -29.17 27.32 15.74
C SER A 138 -30.04 26.11 16.04
N VAL A 139 -30.37 25.91 17.31
CA VAL A 139 -31.19 24.78 17.79
C VAL A 139 -32.62 24.80 17.23
N ARG A 140 -33.15 25.98 16.90
CA ARG A 140 -34.46 26.15 16.26
C ARG A 140 -34.36 27.14 15.10
N LYS A 141 -34.96 26.80 13.96
CA LYS A 141 -35.15 27.70 12.81
C LYS A 141 -36.65 27.86 12.57
N ASN A 142 -37.12 29.11 12.53
CA ASN A 142 -38.48 29.42 12.13
C ASN A 142 -38.47 29.77 10.64
N LEU A 143 -39.30 29.10 9.85
CA LEU A 143 -39.48 29.33 8.41
C LEU A 143 -40.93 29.77 8.19
N SER A 144 -41.15 30.87 7.47
CA SER A 144 -42.49 31.30 7.05
C SER A 144 -42.67 31.04 5.57
N ILE A 145 -43.73 30.33 5.22
CA ILE A 145 -44.09 29.96 3.84
C ILE A 145 -45.41 30.67 3.53
N ALA A 146 -45.49 31.35 2.39
CA ALA A 146 -46.73 31.95 1.91
C ALA A 146 -47.68 30.85 1.39
N GLU A 147 -48.97 31.02 1.64
CA GLU A 147 -50.05 30.16 1.13
C GLU A 147 -50.19 30.26 -0.40
#